data_AF-A0A9D4MGD7-F1
#
_entry.id   AF-A0A9D4MGD7-F1
#
_cell.length_a   1.000
_cell.length_b   1.000
_cell.length_c   1.000
_cell.angle_alpha   90.00
_cell.angle_beta   90.00
_cell.angle_gamma   90.00
#
_symmetry.space_group_name_H-M   'P 1'
#
loop_
_entity.id
_entity.type
_entity.pdbx_description
1 polymer ?
#
loop_
_entity_poly.entity_id
_entity_poly.type
_entity_poly.pdbx_seq_one_letter_code
_entity_poly.pdbx_strand_id
1 'polypeptide(L)'
;MTDIYTKCLRKLTSEYQLRSLDYPRPDPSGKPGRASLYGDHYGFTPGTCKRCSRTFDITFEKRSQCDFHKEPSRKIRGVQHPHACCNGKYGSKGCYNAPSHVYKGNMYLDTEGFLTTKPLASPPADGNYGVYAMDTESIHTKKGLEICKVTVVDSKCNVVYDEYCLPTTDIIDYNTIWSGIREEHLKAVTKTTEEMRNDLLTLFNEDTILVGHGLGSDLMLLKIFHSKVIDTLILYPHHRGPPLRRSLKDIAQTELRMTIQNGVGHDSKEDAEVTMRLLLRKL
;
A
#
# COMPACT_ATOMS: atom_id res chain seq x y z
N MET A 1 -33.06 -10.30 -1.00
CA MET A 1 -31.92 -9.50 -1.48
C MET A 1 -30.66 -10.29 -1.15
N THR A 2 -29.84 -10.64 -2.13
CA THR A 2 -28.53 -11.27 -1.86
C THR A 2 -27.67 -10.25 -1.12
N ASP A 3 -27.12 -10.63 0.04
CA ASP A 3 -26.27 -9.77 0.84
C ASP A 3 -25.00 -9.34 0.05
N ILE A 4 -24.37 -8.25 0.48
CA ILE A 4 -23.19 -7.69 -0.19
C ILE A 4 -22.04 -8.69 -0.30
N TYR A 5 -21.82 -9.48 0.75
CA TYR A 5 -20.72 -10.45 0.84
C TYR A 5 -20.84 -11.51 -0.27
N THR A 6 -22.04 -12.07 -0.45
CA THR A 6 -22.33 -13.05 -1.50
C THR A 6 -22.10 -12.47 -2.90
N LYS A 7 -22.42 -11.19 -3.13
CA LYS A 7 -22.13 -10.53 -4.42
C LYS A 7 -20.63 -10.35 -4.65
N CYS A 8 -19.89 -10.01 -3.60
CA CYS A 8 -18.43 -9.81 -3.62
C CYS A 8 -17.66 -11.10 -3.97
N LEU A 9 -18.15 -12.29 -3.60
CA LEU A 9 -17.48 -13.56 -3.91
C LEU A 9 -17.20 -13.76 -5.41
N ARG A 10 -18.02 -13.19 -6.30
CA ARG A 10 -17.85 -13.27 -7.76
C ARG A 10 -16.85 -12.24 -8.32
N LYS A 11 -16.35 -11.35 -7.47
CA LYS A 11 -15.44 -10.26 -7.81
C LYS A 11 -14.06 -10.42 -7.18
N LEU A 12 -13.82 -11.53 -6.48
CA LEU A 12 -12.52 -11.84 -5.89
C LEU A 12 -11.42 -11.82 -6.94
N THR A 13 -10.30 -11.25 -6.55
CA THR A 13 -9.09 -11.24 -7.35
C THR A 13 -8.57 -12.66 -7.47
N SER A 14 -8.33 -13.14 -8.68
CA SER A 14 -7.84 -14.51 -8.88
C SER A 14 -6.40 -14.66 -8.39
N GLU A 15 -5.96 -15.89 -8.11
CA GLU A 15 -4.59 -16.15 -7.67
C GLU A 15 -3.55 -15.65 -8.70
N TYR A 16 -3.83 -15.77 -10.00
CA TYR A 16 -2.98 -15.21 -11.05
C TYR A 16 -2.87 -13.68 -10.95
N GLN A 17 -3.99 -12.99 -10.70
CA GLN A 17 -4.02 -11.54 -10.57
C GLN A 17 -3.35 -11.06 -9.27
N LEU A 18 -3.49 -11.80 -8.17
CA LEU A 18 -2.83 -11.47 -6.92
C LEU A 18 -1.30 -11.58 -7.07
N ARG A 19 -0.81 -12.60 -7.77
CA ARG A 19 0.62 -12.72 -8.12
C ARG A 19 1.09 -11.57 -9.02
N SER A 20 0.30 -11.16 -10.01
CA SER A 20 0.68 -10.05 -10.91
C SER A 20 0.61 -8.66 -10.25
N LEU A 21 -0.05 -8.56 -9.09
CA LEU A 21 -0.07 -7.39 -8.23
C LEU A 21 0.93 -7.49 -7.05
N ASP A 22 1.82 -8.48 -7.06
CA ASP A 22 2.87 -8.70 -6.05
C ASP A 22 2.33 -8.91 -4.63
N TYR A 23 1.16 -9.53 -4.48
CA TYR A 23 0.69 -9.90 -3.16
C TYR A 23 1.59 -10.99 -2.56
N PRO A 24 1.91 -10.90 -1.25
CA PRO A 24 2.69 -11.93 -0.58
C PRO A 24 1.98 -13.28 -0.65
N ARG A 25 2.74 -14.36 -0.89
CA ARG A 25 2.24 -15.73 -0.76
C ARG A 25 3.11 -16.58 0.15
N PRO A 26 2.54 -17.56 0.86
CA PRO A 26 3.32 -18.55 1.55
C PRO A 26 4.35 -19.21 0.61
N ASP A 27 5.57 -19.35 1.09
CA ASP A 27 6.65 -19.96 0.33
C ASP A 27 6.32 -21.43 0.00
N PRO A 28 6.51 -21.87 -1.27
CA PRO A 28 6.22 -23.26 -1.67
C PRO A 28 7.01 -24.33 -0.93
N SER A 29 8.15 -24.01 -0.31
CA SER A 29 8.93 -24.94 0.50
C SER A 29 8.25 -25.27 1.84
N GLY A 30 7.14 -24.60 2.18
CA GLY A 30 6.40 -24.82 3.42
C GLY A 30 7.06 -24.24 4.68
N LYS A 31 8.10 -23.41 4.56
CA LYS A 31 8.70 -22.73 5.72
C LYS A 31 7.67 -21.74 6.30
N PRO A 32 7.21 -21.90 7.57
CA PRO A 32 6.21 -21.00 8.15
C PRO A 32 6.69 -19.55 8.17
N GLY A 33 5.78 -18.64 7.81
CA GLY A 33 6.03 -17.20 7.81
C GLY A 33 7.04 -16.71 6.77
N ARG A 34 7.48 -17.55 5.83
CA ARG A 34 8.29 -17.13 4.67
C ARG A 34 7.39 -16.78 3.48
N ALA A 35 7.65 -15.65 2.85
CA ALA A 35 6.94 -15.17 1.66
C ALA A 35 7.68 -15.50 0.36
N SER A 36 6.92 -15.87 -0.66
CA SER A 36 7.33 -15.89 -2.06
C SER A 36 6.81 -14.62 -2.75
N LEU A 37 7.67 -14.00 -3.54
CA LEU A 37 7.38 -12.77 -4.30
C LEU A 37 7.44 -13.08 -5.80
N TYR A 38 6.51 -12.52 -6.57
CA TYR A 38 6.33 -12.84 -7.99
C TYR A 38 6.65 -11.67 -8.93
N GLY A 39 6.93 -10.50 -8.36
CA GLY A 39 7.24 -9.31 -9.12
C GLY A 39 8.62 -9.35 -9.74
N ASP A 40 8.73 -8.75 -10.93
CA ASP A 40 10.01 -8.58 -11.60
C ASP A 40 10.81 -7.50 -10.86
N HIS A 41 11.60 -7.93 -9.88
CA HIS A 41 12.46 -7.04 -9.08
C HIS A 41 13.86 -6.89 -9.69
N TYR A 42 14.07 -7.36 -10.94
CA TYR A 42 15.30 -7.12 -11.68
C TYR A 42 15.51 -5.61 -11.84
N GLY A 43 16.63 -5.13 -11.29
CA GLY A 43 16.96 -3.69 -11.27
C GLY A 43 16.84 -3.03 -9.90
N PHE A 44 16.40 -3.75 -8.87
CA PHE A 44 16.67 -3.32 -7.50
C PHE A 44 18.15 -3.53 -7.17
N THR A 45 18.89 -2.43 -7.10
CA THR A 45 20.26 -2.43 -6.57
C THR A 45 20.21 -1.99 -5.11
N PRO A 46 20.66 -2.82 -4.15
CA PRO A 46 20.84 -2.39 -2.77
C PRO A 46 21.65 -1.08 -2.72
N GLY A 47 21.22 -0.14 -1.89
CA GLY A 47 21.84 1.18 -1.82
C GLY A 47 21.41 2.18 -2.88
N THR A 48 20.42 1.89 -3.73
CA THR A 48 19.84 2.90 -4.63
C THR A 48 18.64 3.60 -3.99
N CYS A 49 18.68 4.94 -3.94
CA CYS A 49 17.63 5.75 -3.34
C CYS A 49 16.33 5.69 -4.15
N LYS A 50 15.20 5.44 -3.47
CA LYS A 50 13.89 5.34 -4.14
C LYS A 50 13.41 6.65 -4.79
N ARG A 51 13.90 7.81 -4.33
CA ARG A 51 13.45 9.11 -4.81
C ARG A 51 14.30 9.65 -5.96
N CYS A 52 15.61 9.68 -5.79
CA CYS A 52 16.53 10.31 -6.76
C CYS A 52 17.35 9.31 -7.56
N SER A 53 17.22 8.00 -7.31
CA SER A 53 17.96 6.92 -7.97
C SER A 53 19.48 6.96 -7.82
N ARG A 54 20.03 7.85 -6.98
CA ARG A 54 21.46 7.86 -6.64
C ARG A 54 21.79 6.77 -5.62
N THR A 55 23.01 6.27 -5.69
CA THR A 55 23.55 5.36 -4.68
C THR A 55 23.81 6.10 -3.36
N PHE A 56 23.59 5.42 -2.24
CA PHE A 56 23.80 5.95 -0.90
C PHE A 56 24.07 4.80 0.09
N ASP A 57 24.59 5.16 1.25
CA ASP A 57 24.87 4.22 2.33
C ASP A 57 23.59 3.88 3.11
N ILE A 58 23.19 2.60 3.06
CA ILE A 58 21.99 2.08 3.73
C ILE A 58 22.14 1.88 5.23
N THR A 59 23.35 2.04 5.79
CA THR A 59 23.54 2.04 7.25
C THR A 59 22.95 3.29 7.90
N PHE A 60 22.77 4.36 7.11
CA PHE A 60 22.38 5.69 7.57
C PHE A 60 23.30 6.30 8.64
N GLU A 61 24.53 5.80 8.79
CA GLU A 61 25.55 6.39 9.68
C GLU A 61 25.93 7.80 9.23
N LYS A 62 25.99 8.01 7.90
CA LYS A 62 26.19 9.31 7.27
C LYS A 62 24.98 9.66 6.43
N ARG A 63 24.14 10.56 6.95
CA ARG A 63 23.01 11.11 6.18
C ARG A 63 23.51 12.15 5.20
N SER A 64 22.93 12.15 4.00
CA SER A 64 23.20 13.13 2.97
C SER A 64 21.91 13.61 2.33
N GLN A 65 21.94 14.87 1.87
CA GLN A 65 20.80 15.55 1.31
C GLN A 65 20.30 14.88 0.02
N CYS A 66 19.02 14.54 -0.02
CA CYS A 66 18.37 13.96 -1.19
C CYS A 66 17.56 15.02 -1.95
N ASP A 67 18.11 15.47 -3.07
CA ASP A 67 17.36 16.26 -4.06
C ASP A 67 16.66 15.32 -5.04
N PHE A 68 15.33 15.44 -5.20
CA PHE A 68 14.53 14.58 -6.06
C PHE A 68 13.36 15.32 -6.73
N HIS A 69 12.71 14.67 -7.70
CA HIS A 69 11.46 15.13 -8.30
C HIS A 69 10.34 14.22 -7.82
N LYS A 70 9.26 14.79 -7.24
CA LYS A 70 8.12 14.02 -6.71
C LYS A 70 7.50 13.10 -7.77
N GLU A 71 7.43 13.61 -9.00
CA GLU A 71 6.98 12.84 -10.16
C GLU A 71 8.14 12.65 -11.15
N PRO A 72 8.46 11.40 -11.52
CA PRO A 72 9.46 11.15 -12.54
C PRO A 72 8.98 11.68 -13.88
N SER A 73 9.94 12.16 -14.67
CA SER A 73 9.69 12.60 -16.03
C SER A 73 9.20 11.41 -16.88
N ARG A 74 8.11 11.61 -17.63
CA ARG A 74 7.44 10.55 -18.41
C ARG A 74 7.96 10.54 -19.84
N LYS A 75 8.13 9.35 -20.40
CA LYS A 75 8.44 9.15 -21.83
C LYS A 75 7.17 8.76 -22.58
N ILE A 76 6.68 9.64 -23.46
CA ILE A 76 5.45 9.41 -24.23
C ILE A 76 5.83 9.36 -25.70
N ARG A 77 5.50 8.24 -26.37
CA ARG A 77 5.81 8.02 -27.80
C ARG A 77 7.28 8.31 -28.16
N GLY A 78 8.20 7.91 -27.29
CA GLY A 78 9.64 8.13 -27.48
C GLY A 78 10.16 9.49 -27.02
N VAL A 79 9.27 10.47 -26.76
CA VAL A 79 9.64 11.82 -26.36
C VAL A 79 9.69 11.93 -24.83
N GLN A 80 10.80 12.45 -24.32
CA GLN A 80 10.97 12.72 -22.90
C GLN A 80 10.30 14.05 -22.53
N HIS A 81 9.28 14.01 -21.67
CA HIS A 81 8.57 15.22 -21.23
C HIS A 81 9.22 15.83 -19.98
N PRO A 82 9.04 17.14 -19.72
CA PRO A 82 9.49 17.74 -18.47
C PRO A 82 8.89 17.06 -17.22
N HIS A 83 9.53 17.28 -16.07
CA HIS A 83 9.01 16.83 -14.77
C HIS A 83 7.69 17.53 -14.47
N ALA A 84 6.62 16.78 -14.21
CA ALA A 84 5.30 17.35 -13.91
C ALA A 84 5.28 18.26 -12.68
N CYS A 85 6.21 18.05 -11.75
CA CYS A 85 6.29 18.80 -10.50
C CYS A 85 6.89 20.22 -10.61
N CYS A 86 7.77 20.49 -11.59
CA CYS A 86 8.45 21.79 -11.72
C CYS A 86 8.69 22.24 -13.17
N ASN A 87 8.22 21.46 -14.14
CA ASN A 87 8.52 21.64 -15.57
C ASN A 87 10.03 21.63 -15.91
N GLY A 88 10.87 21.10 -15.00
CA GLY A 88 12.29 20.92 -15.23
C GLY A 88 12.57 19.87 -16.31
N LYS A 89 13.67 20.02 -17.05
CA LYS A 89 14.09 19.04 -18.07
C LYS A 89 14.50 17.71 -17.42
N TYR A 90 14.42 16.62 -18.18
CA TYR A 90 14.97 15.34 -17.74
C TYR A 90 16.45 15.46 -17.37
N GLY A 91 16.84 14.86 -16.24
CA GLY A 91 18.20 14.96 -15.69
C GLY A 91 18.49 16.25 -14.92
N SER A 92 17.53 17.18 -14.82
CA SER A 92 17.69 18.38 -13.99
C SER A 92 17.73 18.04 -12.49
N LYS A 93 18.35 18.92 -11.71
CA LYS A 93 18.38 18.83 -10.24
C LYS A 93 16.95 18.73 -9.68
N GLY A 94 16.77 17.89 -8.67
CA GLY A 94 15.49 17.71 -7.98
C GLY A 94 14.94 19.04 -7.44
N CYS A 95 13.63 19.25 -7.63
CA CYS A 95 12.92 20.42 -7.09
C CYS A 95 12.40 20.22 -5.66
N TYR A 96 12.47 18.99 -5.14
CA TYR A 96 12.19 18.68 -3.74
C TYR A 96 13.49 18.34 -3.03
N ASN A 97 13.52 18.67 -1.75
CA ASN A 97 14.62 18.37 -0.87
C ASN A 97 14.17 17.53 0.32
N ALA A 98 14.96 16.50 0.65
CA ALA A 98 14.84 15.75 1.89
C ALA A 98 16.22 15.66 2.57
N PRO A 99 16.26 15.61 3.92
CA PRO A 99 17.52 15.56 4.66
C PRO A 99 18.29 14.24 4.49
N SER A 100 17.61 13.19 3.99
CA SER A 100 18.20 11.88 3.77
C SER A 100 17.66 11.22 2.50
N HIS A 101 18.47 10.33 1.92
CA HIS A 101 18.01 9.34 0.96
C HIS A 101 17.10 8.32 1.66
N VAL A 102 16.32 7.57 0.88
CA VAL A 102 15.36 6.60 1.41
C VAL A 102 15.45 5.26 0.70
N TYR A 103 15.19 4.22 1.47
CA TYR A 103 15.27 2.81 1.09
C TYR A 103 13.87 2.19 1.07
N LYS A 104 13.64 1.25 0.14
CA LYS A 104 12.42 0.42 0.12
C LYS A 104 12.69 -1.06 -0.17
N GLY A 105 13.94 -1.48 -0.04
CA GLY A 105 14.33 -2.84 -0.41
C GLY A 105 13.81 -3.89 0.56
N ASN A 106 13.41 -3.52 1.77
CA ASN A 106 12.75 -4.43 2.70
C ASN A 106 11.47 -5.03 2.11
N MET A 107 10.75 -4.33 1.24
CA MET A 107 9.59 -4.90 0.53
C MET A 107 9.93 -6.13 -0.32
N TYR A 108 11.21 -6.35 -0.65
CA TYR A 108 11.65 -7.43 -1.55
C TYR A 108 12.67 -8.37 -0.91
N LEU A 109 13.45 -7.88 0.06
CA LEU A 109 14.50 -8.63 0.73
C LEU A 109 14.05 -9.24 2.06
N ASP A 110 13.07 -8.63 2.74
CA ASP A 110 12.57 -9.11 4.02
C ASP A 110 11.34 -10.00 3.81
N THR A 111 11.60 -11.30 3.62
CA THR A 111 10.58 -12.29 3.29
C THR A 111 10.14 -13.12 4.49
N GLU A 112 10.55 -12.79 5.72
CA GLU A 112 10.24 -13.59 6.91
C GLU A 112 9.28 -12.87 7.87
N GLY A 113 8.71 -13.62 8.81
CA GLY A 113 7.84 -13.07 9.86
C GLY A 113 6.42 -12.73 9.41
N PHE A 114 5.97 -13.32 8.29
CA PHE A 114 4.60 -13.18 7.81
C PHE A 114 3.61 -14.00 8.64
N LEU A 115 2.42 -13.46 8.85
CA LEU A 115 1.30 -14.11 9.54
C LEU A 115 0.15 -14.35 8.57
N THR A 116 -0.48 -15.51 8.66
CA THR A 116 -1.65 -15.85 7.83
C THR A 116 -2.94 -15.56 8.60
N THR A 117 -3.92 -14.91 7.95
CA THR A 117 -5.28 -14.85 8.49
C THR A 117 -5.81 -16.27 8.72
N LYS A 118 -6.42 -16.52 9.88
CA LYS A 118 -6.88 -17.86 10.28
C LYS A 118 -8.39 -18.02 10.05
N PRO A 119 -8.89 -19.26 9.94
CA PRO A 119 -10.33 -19.51 10.01
C PRO A 119 -10.92 -19.03 11.34
N LEU A 120 -12.18 -18.63 11.32
CA LEU A 120 -12.94 -18.46 12.55
C LEU A 120 -13.19 -19.84 13.19
N ALA A 121 -13.06 -19.90 14.52
CA ALA A 121 -13.39 -21.11 15.28
C ALA A 121 -14.87 -21.50 15.15
N SER A 122 -15.75 -20.51 14.91
CA SER A 122 -17.17 -20.72 14.66
C SER A 122 -17.63 -19.80 13.52
N PRO A 123 -18.02 -20.37 12.37
CA PRO A 123 -18.60 -19.61 11.27
C PRO A 123 -19.82 -18.77 11.69
N PRO A 124 -20.01 -17.57 11.12
CA PRO A 124 -21.22 -16.79 11.32
C PRO A 124 -22.44 -17.53 10.74
N ALA A 125 -23.57 -17.45 11.44
CA ALA A 125 -24.78 -18.21 11.10
C ALA A 125 -25.37 -17.84 9.72
N ASP A 126 -25.16 -16.61 9.26
CA ASP A 126 -25.58 -16.11 7.96
C ASP A 126 -24.53 -16.34 6.85
N GLY A 127 -23.36 -16.90 7.20
CA GLY A 127 -22.24 -17.10 6.26
C GLY A 127 -21.54 -15.81 5.82
N ASN A 128 -21.83 -14.67 6.44
CA ASN A 128 -21.24 -13.39 6.11
C ASN A 128 -20.05 -13.08 7.04
N TYR A 129 -18.83 -13.20 6.49
CA TYR A 129 -17.59 -12.97 7.24
C TYR A 129 -17.13 -11.50 7.22
N GLY A 130 -17.91 -10.62 6.59
CA GLY A 130 -17.61 -9.19 6.47
C GLY A 130 -16.87 -8.82 5.18
N VAL A 131 -17.12 -7.57 4.75
CA VAL A 131 -16.42 -6.92 3.64
C VAL A 131 -15.88 -5.60 4.17
N TYR A 132 -14.56 -5.43 4.11
CA TYR A 132 -13.87 -4.26 4.64
C TYR A 132 -12.94 -3.67 3.59
N ALA A 133 -12.94 -2.34 3.47
CA ALA A 133 -11.90 -1.66 2.71
C ALA A 133 -10.82 -1.16 3.65
N MET A 134 -9.56 -1.25 3.22
CA MET A 134 -8.41 -0.84 4.01
C MET A 134 -7.45 -0.03 3.14
N ASP A 135 -6.83 0.97 3.76
CA ASP A 135 -5.71 1.72 3.20
C ASP A 135 -4.71 2.06 4.31
N THR A 136 -3.44 2.25 3.95
CA THR A 136 -2.36 2.47 4.92
C THR A 136 -1.46 3.63 4.53
N GLU A 137 -0.91 4.29 5.54
CA GLU A 137 0.15 5.26 5.36
C GLU A 137 1.47 4.70 5.85
N SER A 138 2.52 4.89 5.05
CA SER A 138 3.86 4.39 5.33
C SER A 138 4.91 5.48 5.36
N ILE A 139 5.94 5.24 6.17
CA ILE A 139 7.06 6.14 6.42
C ILE A 139 8.38 5.44 6.13
N HIS A 140 9.45 6.20 5.92
CA HIS A 140 10.79 5.65 5.75
C HIS A 140 11.57 5.63 7.06
N THR A 141 12.20 4.49 7.34
CA THR A 141 13.01 4.18 8.52
C THR A 141 14.36 3.61 8.09
N LYS A 142 15.24 3.30 9.05
CA LYS A 142 16.53 2.64 8.78
C LYS A 142 16.37 1.28 8.09
N LYS A 143 15.28 0.55 8.33
CA LYS A 143 15.01 -0.73 7.66
C LYS A 143 14.37 -0.58 6.28
N GLY A 144 13.80 0.57 5.96
CA GLY A 144 13.17 0.84 4.69
C GLY A 144 11.79 1.47 4.86
N LEU A 145 10.78 0.96 4.17
CA LEU A 145 9.42 1.46 4.29
C LEU A 145 8.70 0.69 5.42
N GLU A 146 8.05 1.36 6.37
CA GLU A 146 7.27 0.73 7.45
C GLU A 146 5.87 1.38 7.53
N ILE A 147 4.84 0.61 7.90
CA ILE A 147 3.49 1.13 8.14
C ILE A 147 3.49 2.01 9.39
N CYS A 148 2.73 3.10 9.33
CA CYS A 148 2.59 4.04 10.43
C CYS A 148 1.13 4.41 10.72
N LYS A 149 0.21 4.21 9.77
CA LYS A 149 -1.23 4.36 9.97
C LYS A 149 -1.98 3.31 9.18
N VAL A 150 -3.06 2.78 9.75
CA VAL A 150 -4.00 1.90 9.03
C VAL A 150 -5.41 2.39 9.29
N THR A 151 -6.18 2.55 8.21
CA THR A 151 -7.62 2.82 8.30
C THR A 151 -8.39 1.67 7.66
N VAL A 152 -9.44 1.19 8.33
CA VAL A 152 -10.36 0.16 7.86
C VAL A 152 -11.78 0.69 7.96
N VAL A 153 -12.56 0.52 6.89
CA VAL A 153 -13.98 0.85 6.84
C VAL A 153 -14.83 -0.37 6.50
N ASP A 154 -16.02 -0.45 7.08
CA ASP A 154 -17.00 -1.48 6.76
C ASP A 154 -17.69 -1.24 5.39
N SER A 155 -18.56 -2.18 5.00
CA SER A 155 -19.37 -2.07 3.77
C SER A 155 -20.30 -0.85 3.68
N LYS A 156 -20.54 -0.14 4.79
CA LYS A 156 -21.32 1.10 4.85
C LYS A 156 -20.42 2.34 4.89
N CYS A 157 -19.11 2.17 4.72
CA CYS A 157 -18.09 3.21 4.84
C CYS A 157 -17.98 3.80 6.25
N ASN A 158 -18.39 3.06 7.30
CA ASN A 158 -18.08 3.46 8.67
C ASN A 158 -16.66 3.02 9.01
N VAL A 159 -15.90 3.90 9.66
CA VAL A 159 -14.58 3.57 10.20
C VAL A 159 -14.73 2.55 11.33
N VAL A 160 -14.05 1.41 11.20
CA VAL A 160 -14.01 0.34 12.20
C VAL A 160 -12.63 0.15 12.82
N TYR A 161 -11.59 0.71 12.18
CA TYR A 161 -10.23 0.80 12.69
C TYR A 161 -9.57 2.04 12.09
N ASP A 162 -8.94 2.89 12.90
CA ASP A 162 -8.18 4.06 12.44
C ASP A 162 -7.13 4.38 13.49
N GLU A 163 -5.94 3.82 13.32
CA GLU A 163 -4.90 3.84 14.34
C GLU A 163 -3.54 4.17 13.72
N TYR A 164 -2.72 4.86 14.51
CA TYR A 164 -1.31 5.05 14.23
C TYR A 164 -0.49 3.99 14.95
N CYS A 165 0.67 3.65 14.41
CA CYS A 165 1.67 2.85 15.10
C CYS A 165 3.08 3.42 14.97
N LEU A 166 3.92 3.11 15.95
CA LEU A 166 5.34 3.40 15.92
C LEU A 166 6.06 2.33 15.09
N PRO A 167 7.01 2.74 14.22
CA PRO A 167 7.85 1.81 13.49
C PRO A 167 8.84 1.09 14.42
N THR A 168 9.46 0.01 13.92
CA THR A 168 10.43 -0.76 14.72
C THR A 168 11.82 -0.15 14.76
N THR A 169 12.11 0.83 13.91
CA THR A 169 13.41 1.51 13.83
C THR A 169 13.30 3.01 13.60
N ASP A 170 14.41 3.71 13.83
CA ASP A 170 14.49 5.17 13.69
C ASP A 170 13.90 5.67 12.37
N ILE A 171 13.02 6.66 12.49
CA ILE A 171 12.42 7.35 11.35
C ILE A 171 13.50 8.16 10.63
N ILE A 172 13.59 7.94 9.32
CA ILE A 172 14.42 8.70 8.39
C ILE A 172 13.62 9.83 7.76
N ASP A 173 12.38 9.56 7.37
CA ASP A 173 11.51 10.51 6.70
C ASP A 173 10.04 10.10 6.86
N TYR A 174 9.19 10.99 7.38
CA TYR A 174 7.75 10.76 7.57
C TYR A 174 6.98 10.57 6.26
N ASN A 175 7.62 10.82 5.13
CA ASN A 175 7.04 10.69 3.80
C ASN A 175 5.84 11.64 3.57
N THR A 176 5.73 12.73 4.35
CA THR A 176 4.54 13.59 4.50
C THR A 176 3.91 14.04 3.19
N ILE A 177 4.70 14.32 2.14
CA ILE A 177 4.17 14.76 0.84
C ILE A 177 3.38 13.67 0.10
N TRP A 178 3.49 12.42 0.55
CA TRP A 178 2.72 11.27 0.09
C TRP A 178 1.84 10.72 1.21
N SER A 179 2.34 10.60 2.44
CA SER A 179 1.64 9.90 3.53
C SER A 179 0.72 10.78 4.39
N GLY A 180 0.89 12.11 4.31
CA GLY A 180 0.25 13.05 5.24
C GLY A 180 0.76 12.96 6.69
N ILE A 181 1.60 11.98 7.04
CA ILE A 181 2.11 11.76 8.39
C ILE A 181 3.11 12.85 8.78
N ARG A 182 3.02 13.30 10.02
CA ARG A 182 3.90 14.30 10.63
C ARG A 182 4.33 13.81 12.01
N GLU A 183 5.40 14.39 12.54
CA GLU A 183 5.95 14.03 13.85
C GLU A 183 4.90 14.17 14.97
N GLU A 184 4.07 15.21 14.92
CA GLU A 184 2.99 15.44 15.88
C GLU A 184 1.96 14.31 15.94
N HIS A 185 1.73 13.58 14.85
CA HIS A 185 0.80 12.45 14.84
C HIS A 185 1.32 11.29 15.68
N LEU A 186 2.65 11.18 15.88
CA LEU A 186 3.27 10.05 16.57
C LEU A 186 3.66 10.35 18.03
N LYS A 187 3.56 11.61 18.48
CA LYS A 187 4.02 12.02 19.82
C LYS A 187 3.38 11.25 20.98
N ALA A 188 2.11 10.88 20.84
CA ALA A 188 1.34 10.18 21.87
C ALA A 188 1.08 8.71 21.52
N VAL A 189 1.61 8.23 20.39
CA VAL A 189 1.37 6.87 19.92
C VAL A 189 2.30 5.93 20.67
N THR A 190 1.74 4.88 21.26
CA THR A 190 2.50 3.81 21.93
C THR A 190 2.36 2.47 21.22
N LYS A 191 1.33 2.32 20.37
CA LYS A 191 1.03 1.09 19.65
C LYS A 191 2.17 0.77 18.69
N THR A 192 2.66 -0.46 18.74
CA THR A 192 3.68 -0.98 17.82
C THR A 192 3.05 -1.51 16.54
N THR A 193 3.83 -1.61 15.46
CA THR A 193 3.38 -2.27 14.23
C THR A 193 2.93 -3.72 14.47
N GLU A 194 3.54 -4.43 15.43
CA GLU A 194 3.14 -5.81 15.78
C GLU A 194 1.77 -5.87 16.45
N GLU A 195 1.50 -4.97 17.42
CA GLU A 195 0.18 -4.87 18.05
C GLU A 195 -0.89 -4.48 17.04
N MET A 196 -0.62 -3.48 16.18
CA MET A 196 -1.51 -3.11 15.08
C MET A 196 -1.82 -4.31 14.17
N ARG A 197 -0.80 -5.10 13.80
CA ARG A 197 -1.01 -6.32 13.01
C ARG A 197 -1.88 -7.35 13.73
N ASN A 198 -1.72 -7.51 15.04
CA ASN A 198 -2.54 -8.41 15.84
C ASN A 198 -4.00 -7.94 15.94
N ASP A 199 -4.23 -6.63 16.03
CA ASP A 199 -5.58 -6.06 15.96
C ASP A 199 -6.25 -6.41 14.63
N LEU A 200 -5.54 -6.23 13.51
CA LEU A 200 -6.06 -6.55 12.18
C LEU A 200 -6.33 -8.05 12.01
N LEU A 201 -5.48 -8.93 12.56
CA LEU A 201 -5.70 -10.38 12.55
C LEU A 201 -6.83 -10.82 13.50
N THR A 202 -7.25 -9.97 14.42
CA THR A 202 -8.46 -10.18 15.24
C THR A 202 -9.70 -9.69 14.50
N LEU A 203 -9.58 -8.61 13.73
CA LEU A 203 -10.66 -8.06 12.91
C LEU A 203 -10.96 -8.93 11.67
N PHE A 204 -9.92 -9.54 11.09
CA PHE A 204 -10.01 -10.29 9.84
C PHE A 204 -9.68 -11.78 10.02
N ASN A 205 -10.52 -12.62 9.42
CA ASN A 205 -10.27 -14.05 9.26
C ASN A 205 -10.01 -14.38 7.78
N GLU A 206 -9.66 -15.64 7.48
CA GLU A 206 -9.35 -16.07 6.11
C GLU A 206 -10.52 -15.90 5.13
N ASP A 207 -11.75 -15.88 5.64
CA ASP A 207 -12.96 -15.74 4.86
C ASP A 207 -13.46 -14.29 4.73
N THR A 208 -12.90 -13.36 5.51
CA THR A 208 -13.17 -11.91 5.38
C THR A 208 -12.76 -11.43 4.00
N ILE A 209 -13.55 -10.54 3.37
CA ILE A 209 -13.16 -9.94 2.08
C ILE A 209 -12.51 -8.58 2.32
N LEU A 210 -11.22 -8.45 1.99
CA LEU A 210 -10.51 -7.18 2.00
C LEU A 210 -10.59 -6.48 0.65
N VAL A 211 -10.79 -5.17 0.66
CA VAL A 211 -10.91 -4.32 -0.52
C VAL A 211 -9.85 -3.23 -0.45
N GLY A 212 -9.12 -2.99 -1.55
CA GLY A 212 -8.02 -2.03 -1.56
C GLY A 212 -7.71 -1.48 -2.96
N HIS A 213 -6.75 -0.56 -3.03
CA HIS A 213 -6.17 -0.08 -4.28
C HIS A 213 -4.67 -0.39 -4.33
N GLY A 214 -4.30 -1.56 -4.85
CA GLY A 214 -2.92 -2.04 -4.79
C GLY A 214 -2.51 -2.57 -3.42
N LEU A 215 -3.46 -3.19 -2.69
CA LEU A 215 -3.32 -3.62 -1.28
C LEU A 215 -2.17 -4.62 -1.05
N GLY A 216 -1.61 -5.20 -2.12
CA GLY A 216 -0.45 -6.07 -2.03
C GLY A 216 0.75 -5.40 -1.36
N SER A 217 0.98 -4.11 -1.63
CA SER A 217 2.07 -3.36 -0.99
C SER A 217 1.84 -3.19 0.52
N ASP A 218 0.60 -2.92 0.92
CA ASP A 218 0.21 -2.78 2.32
C ASP A 218 0.35 -4.10 3.08
N LEU A 219 -0.15 -5.20 2.50
CA LEU A 219 -0.03 -6.54 3.10
C LEU A 219 1.42 -7.05 3.13
N MET A 220 2.26 -6.63 2.17
CA MET A 220 3.71 -6.86 2.22
C MET A 220 4.33 -6.19 3.44
N LEU A 221 4.03 -4.91 3.69
CA LEU A 221 4.60 -4.14 4.79
C LEU A 221 4.05 -4.56 6.15
N LEU A 222 2.77 -4.91 6.22
CA LEU A 222 2.13 -5.52 7.39
C LEU A 222 2.60 -6.95 7.63
N LYS A 223 3.27 -7.58 6.66
CA LYS A 223 3.64 -9.00 6.68
C LYS A 223 2.44 -9.92 6.95
N ILE A 224 1.37 -9.75 6.18
CA ILE A 224 0.14 -10.56 6.29
C ILE A 224 -0.10 -11.32 4.99
N PHE A 225 -0.36 -12.63 5.10
CA PHE A 225 -0.95 -13.43 4.02
C PHE A 225 -2.47 -13.42 4.13
N HIS A 226 -3.13 -12.91 3.09
CA HIS A 226 -4.58 -12.93 2.97
C HIS A 226 -4.99 -13.15 1.50
N SER A 227 -5.99 -14.00 1.27
CA SER A 227 -6.32 -14.50 -0.07
C SER A 227 -7.62 -13.92 -0.63
N LYS A 228 -8.60 -13.56 0.21
CA LYS A 228 -9.90 -13.06 -0.24
C LYS A 228 -9.87 -11.55 -0.41
N VAL A 229 -9.24 -11.13 -1.51
CA VAL A 229 -9.05 -9.71 -1.81
C VAL A 229 -9.83 -9.29 -3.05
N ILE A 230 -10.42 -8.10 -3.01
CA ILE A 230 -10.91 -7.38 -4.20
C ILE A 230 -10.06 -6.12 -4.38
N ASP A 231 -9.18 -6.14 -5.38
CA ASP A 231 -8.34 -4.99 -5.69
C ASP A 231 -8.98 -4.12 -6.78
N THR A 232 -9.12 -2.82 -6.51
CA THR A 232 -9.69 -1.87 -7.49
C THR A 232 -8.84 -1.73 -8.74
N LEU A 233 -7.54 -2.05 -8.70
CA LEU A 233 -6.69 -2.14 -9.90
C LEU A 233 -7.17 -3.20 -10.90
N ILE A 234 -7.84 -4.25 -10.39
CA ILE A 234 -8.42 -5.33 -11.21
C ILE A 234 -9.86 -5.00 -11.58
N LEU A 235 -10.64 -4.41 -10.67
CA LEU A 235 -12.01 -3.99 -10.97
C LEU A 235 -12.10 -2.88 -12.02
N TYR A 236 -11.08 -2.03 -12.08
CA TYR A 236 -10.99 -0.87 -12.98
C TYR A 236 -9.67 -0.89 -13.75
N PRO A 237 -9.50 -1.86 -14.67
CA PRO A 237 -8.23 -2.04 -15.36
C PRO A 237 -7.92 -0.83 -16.26
N HIS A 238 -6.63 -0.61 -16.50
CA HIS A 238 -6.21 0.39 -17.46
C HIS A 238 -6.59 -0.06 -18.89
N HIS A 239 -7.14 0.84 -19.70
CA HIS A 239 -7.63 0.53 -21.07
C HIS A 239 -6.55 -0.03 -22.01
N ARG A 240 -5.27 0.28 -21.77
CA ARG A 240 -4.12 -0.25 -22.51
C ARG A 240 -3.55 -1.56 -21.96
N GLY A 241 -4.15 -2.11 -20.91
CA GLY A 241 -3.69 -3.31 -20.23
C GLY A 241 -2.41 -3.12 -19.39
N PRO A 242 -1.95 -4.19 -18.73
CA PRO A 242 -0.71 -4.21 -17.95
C PRO A 242 0.53 -3.84 -18.77
N PRO A 243 1.60 -3.30 -18.15
CA PRO A 243 1.76 -3.03 -16.72
C PRO A 243 1.13 -1.70 -16.26
N LEU A 244 0.43 -0.98 -17.15
CA LEU A 244 -0.18 0.30 -16.83
C LEU A 244 -1.35 0.09 -15.84
N ARG A 245 -1.38 0.95 -14.82
CA ARG A 245 -2.39 0.96 -13.75
C ARG A 245 -3.04 2.33 -13.71
N ARG A 246 -4.33 2.39 -13.36
CA ARG A 246 -5.02 3.65 -13.09
C ARG A 246 -4.80 4.01 -11.63
N SER A 247 -4.55 5.29 -11.33
CA SER A 247 -4.48 5.73 -9.93
C SER A 247 -5.87 5.72 -9.29
N LEU A 248 -5.94 5.60 -7.96
CA LEU A 248 -7.21 5.72 -7.22
C LEU A 248 -7.89 7.06 -7.54
N LYS A 249 -7.10 8.14 -7.60
CA LYS A 249 -7.57 9.49 -7.99
C LYS A 249 -8.24 9.50 -9.36
N ASP A 250 -7.63 8.86 -10.37
CA ASP A 250 -8.23 8.78 -11.72
C ASP A 250 -9.54 7.99 -11.69
N ILE A 251 -9.60 6.87 -10.96
CA ILE A 251 -10.79 6.02 -10.90
C ILE A 251 -11.91 6.73 -10.13
N ALA A 252 -11.61 7.33 -8.98
CA ALA A 252 -12.56 8.12 -8.19
C ALA A 252 -13.18 9.24 -9.04
N GLN A 253 -12.35 9.94 -9.83
CA GLN A 253 -12.82 11.02 -10.68
C GLN A 253 -13.72 10.52 -11.81
N THR A 254 -13.40 9.42 -12.50
CA THR A 254 -14.20 8.96 -13.64
C THR A 254 -15.45 8.20 -13.24
N GLU A 255 -15.38 7.41 -12.15
CA GLU A 255 -16.43 6.46 -11.78
C GLU A 255 -17.40 7.04 -10.74
N LEU A 256 -16.88 7.86 -9.82
CA LEU A 256 -17.65 8.47 -8.73
C LEU A 256 -17.82 9.99 -8.88
N ARG A 257 -17.11 10.63 -9.82
CA ARG A 257 -17.05 12.09 -9.96
C ARG A 257 -16.52 12.78 -8.69
N MET A 258 -15.66 12.11 -7.96
CA MET A 258 -15.03 12.61 -6.74
C MET A 258 -13.59 13.04 -7.02
N THR A 259 -13.22 14.22 -6.51
CA THR A 259 -11.83 14.67 -6.50
C THR A 259 -11.24 14.45 -5.12
N ILE A 260 -10.26 13.54 -5.04
CA ILE A 260 -9.63 13.10 -3.78
C ILE A 260 -8.16 13.53 -3.74
N GLN A 261 -7.51 13.39 -2.58
CA GLN A 261 -6.09 13.66 -2.37
C GLN A 261 -5.72 15.11 -2.76
N ASN A 262 -6.52 16.07 -2.28
CA ASN A 262 -6.31 17.52 -2.48
C ASN A 262 -5.42 18.15 -1.40
N GLY A 263 -5.17 17.43 -0.30
CA GLY A 263 -4.34 17.87 0.83
C GLY A 263 -2.84 17.64 0.62
N VAL A 264 -2.09 17.86 1.71
CA VAL A 264 -0.67 17.47 1.76
C VAL A 264 -0.59 16.00 2.10
N GLY A 265 -0.18 15.19 1.13
CA GLY A 265 -0.18 13.73 1.25
C GLY A 265 -1.58 13.14 1.08
N HIS A 266 -1.66 11.83 1.23
CA HIS A 266 -2.90 11.06 1.18
C HIS A 266 -3.53 11.01 2.57
N ASP A 267 -4.80 10.62 2.60
CA ASP A 267 -5.52 10.29 3.81
C ASP A 267 -6.12 8.90 3.64
N SER A 268 -5.50 7.91 4.28
CA SER A 268 -6.00 6.52 4.30
C SER A 268 -7.48 6.37 4.62
N LYS A 269 -8.11 7.30 5.36
CA LYS A 269 -9.56 7.27 5.55
C LYS A 269 -10.32 7.58 4.26
N GLU A 270 -9.98 8.68 3.59
CA GLU A 270 -10.57 9.04 2.29
C GLU A 270 -10.36 7.92 1.28
N ASP A 271 -9.14 7.37 1.21
CA ASP A 271 -8.77 6.35 0.23
C ASP A 271 -9.48 5.00 0.50
N ALA A 272 -9.63 4.58 1.76
CA ALA A 272 -10.40 3.38 2.13
C ALA A 272 -11.90 3.54 1.83
N GLU A 273 -12.50 4.69 2.18
CA GLU A 273 -13.92 4.99 1.89
C GLU A 273 -14.20 4.99 0.38
N VAL A 274 -13.34 5.65 -0.40
CA VAL A 274 -13.46 5.73 -1.87
C VAL A 274 -13.34 4.34 -2.49
N THR A 275 -12.40 3.54 -2.01
CA THR A 275 -12.22 2.15 -2.44
C THR A 275 -13.48 1.31 -2.20
N MET A 276 -14.10 1.43 -1.02
CA MET A 276 -15.37 0.75 -0.74
C MET A 276 -16.49 1.24 -1.67
N ARG A 277 -16.62 2.56 -1.87
CA ARG A 277 -17.62 3.14 -2.80
C ARG A 277 -17.43 2.65 -4.23
N LEU A 278 -16.18 2.50 -4.68
CA LEU A 278 -15.84 1.97 -5.99
C LEU A 278 -16.25 0.50 -6.15
N LEU A 279 -16.09 -0.32 -5.10
CA LEU A 279 -16.63 -1.68 -5.10
C LEU A 279 -18.15 -1.66 -5.18
N LEU A 280 -18.83 -0.91 -4.31
CA LEU A 280 -20.30 -0.81 -4.28
C LEU A 280 -20.86 -0.37 -5.64
N ARG A 281 -20.17 0.51 -6.37
CA ARG A 281 -20.54 0.94 -7.73
C ARG A 281 -20.54 -0.20 -8.77
N LYS A 282 -19.79 -1.28 -8.53
CA LYS A 282 -19.65 -2.46 -9.41
C LYS A 282 -20.56 -3.64 -9.04
N LEU A 283 -21.26 -3.57 -7.91
CA LEU A 283 -22.20 -4.60 -7.42
C LEU A 283 -23.65 -4.31 -7.82
#